data_AF-A0A958B129-F1
#
_entry.id   AF-A0A958B129-F1
#
_cell.length_a   1.000
_cell.length_b   1.000
_cell.length_c   1.000
_cell.angle_alpha   90.00
_cell.angle_beta   90.00
_cell.angle_gamma   90.00
#
_symmetry.space_group_name_H-M   'P 1'
#
loop_
_entity.id
_entity.type
_entity.pdbx_description
1 polymer ?
#
loop_
_entity_poly.entity_id
_entity_poly.type
_entity_poly.pdbx_seq_one_letter_code
_entity_poly.pdbx_strand_id
1 'polypeptide(L)'
;MGGKKDLRDPRFVIEHAGESDYSLVTRSSDGQMLFLANMLSKMKTRADARLGSRIAEVHNGSSLFTGDAGQGESNIRRWILENDWLEAIVALPLNMFYNTGIATYIWVLSNRKPVHRRGRVQLIDATAWFQPLRKNLGKKNCELSEVDIARICETFLAFKETEQSKIFDNRAFGYHKVTVERPLRLRVDLDPKHLDAWARIYLGSDDRPLGNVIGRVAQKMGPGPHLDFNVFMAAVEAD
;
A
#
# COMPACT_ATOMS: atom_id res chain seq x y z
N MET A 1 18.23 15.67 14.31
CA MET A 1 16.87 15.22 14.67
C MET A 1 16.57 14.00 13.83
N GLY A 2 16.29 12.86 14.49
CA GLY A 2 16.35 11.50 13.92
C GLY A 2 15.40 11.26 12.74
N GLY A 3 15.87 10.47 11.79
CA GLY A 3 15.09 10.09 10.62
C GLY A 3 14.04 9.03 10.96
N LYS A 4 13.17 8.70 10.00
CA LYS A 4 12.14 7.64 10.15
C LYS A 4 12.66 6.30 10.69
N LYS A 5 13.95 6.01 10.52
CA LYS A 5 14.59 4.77 10.97
C LYS A 5 14.83 4.71 12.49
N ASP A 6 14.77 5.85 13.19
CA ASP A 6 15.09 5.94 14.62
C ASP A 6 13.83 5.98 15.52
N LEU A 7 12.63 6.00 14.94
CA LEU A 7 11.38 6.03 15.72
C LEU A 7 11.12 4.65 16.34
N ARG A 8 11.26 4.53 17.66
CA ARG A 8 11.01 3.30 18.44
C ARG A 8 9.81 3.40 19.38
N ASP A 9 8.86 4.27 19.06
CA ASP A 9 7.65 4.42 19.87
C ASP A 9 6.83 3.12 19.80
N PRO A 10 6.54 2.45 20.92
CA PRO A 10 5.83 1.17 20.93
C PRO A 10 4.39 1.27 20.41
N ARG A 11 3.84 2.48 20.23
CA ARG A 11 2.55 2.69 19.54
C ARG A 11 2.63 2.47 18.04
N PHE A 12 3.82 2.61 17.45
CA PHE A 12 4.03 2.62 16.00
C PHE A 12 5.05 1.59 15.51
N VAL A 13 5.77 0.94 16.41
CA VAL A 13 6.58 -0.25 16.15
C VAL A 13 6.04 -1.34 17.07
N ILE A 14 5.37 -2.32 16.49
CA ILE A 14 4.61 -3.34 17.23
C ILE A 14 5.11 -4.74 16.88
N GLU A 15 4.67 -5.73 17.66
CA GLU A 15 4.75 -7.13 17.27
C GLU A 15 3.48 -7.52 16.51
N HIS A 16 3.62 -8.09 15.32
CA HIS A 16 2.50 -8.58 14.54
C HIS A 16 2.90 -9.74 13.64
N ALA A 17 2.09 -10.81 13.63
CA ALA A 17 2.31 -12.00 12.79
C ALA A 17 3.72 -12.63 12.92
N GLY A 18 4.36 -12.52 14.10
CA GLY A 18 5.72 -13.01 14.37
C GLY A 18 6.84 -12.05 13.99
N GLU A 19 6.53 -10.87 13.46
CA GLU A 19 7.48 -9.78 13.17
C GLU A 19 7.54 -8.83 14.38
N SER A 20 8.69 -8.76 15.06
CA SER A 20 8.86 -7.96 16.30
C SER A 20 9.11 -6.47 16.07
N ASP A 21 9.45 -6.08 14.84
CA ASP A 21 9.78 -4.72 14.40
C ASP A 21 8.78 -4.21 13.35
N TYR A 22 7.53 -4.67 13.43
CA TYR A 22 6.49 -4.33 12.48
C TYR A 22 6.15 -2.84 12.55
N SER A 23 6.60 -2.10 11.54
CA SER A 23 6.49 -0.64 11.50
C SER A 23 5.15 -0.17 10.93
N LEU A 24 4.43 0.63 11.71
CA LEU A 24 3.21 1.34 11.33
C LEU A 24 3.50 2.77 10.86
N VAL A 25 4.78 3.18 10.80
CA VAL A 25 5.17 4.56 10.52
C VAL A 25 4.86 4.91 9.07
N THR A 26 3.94 5.86 8.87
CA THR A 26 3.51 6.31 7.54
C THR A 26 4.51 7.27 6.92
N ARG A 27 4.25 7.68 5.67
CA ARG A 27 5.02 8.77 5.07
C ARG A 27 4.74 10.09 5.77
N SER A 28 5.76 10.94 5.87
CA SER A 28 5.65 12.27 6.48
C SER A 28 4.65 13.19 5.76
N SER A 29 4.30 12.88 4.51
CA SER A 29 3.32 13.61 3.71
C SER A 29 1.85 13.20 3.98
N ASP A 30 1.60 12.05 4.60
CA ASP A 30 0.25 11.57 4.94
C ASP A 30 0.28 10.86 6.30
N GLY A 31 -0.14 11.59 7.34
CA GLY A 31 -0.18 11.10 8.72
C GLY A 31 -1.53 10.51 9.13
N GLN A 32 -2.55 10.43 8.26
CA GLN A 32 -3.91 10.10 8.69
C GLN A 32 -4.00 8.72 9.35
N MET A 33 -3.32 7.72 8.77
CA MET A 33 -3.33 6.36 9.31
C MET A 33 -2.55 6.28 10.63
N LEU A 34 -1.62 7.21 10.87
CA LEU A 34 -0.89 7.30 12.13
C LEU A 34 -1.80 7.78 13.29
N PHE A 35 -2.77 8.67 13.00
CA PHE A 35 -3.81 9.04 13.98
C PHE A 35 -4.66 7.82 14.34
N LEU A 36 -5.08 7.04 13.34
CA LEU A 36 -5.79 5.77 13.56
C LEU A 36 -4.95 4.80 14.42
N ALA A 37 -3.68 4.59 14.08
CA ALA A 37 -2.77 3.74 14.84
C ALA A 37 -2.63 4.20 16.31
N ASN A 38 -2.54 5.52 16.55
CA ASN A 38 -2.50 6.07 17.90
C ASN A 38 -3.83 5.91 18.67
N MET A 39 -4.98 5.86 17.99
CA MET A 39 -6.25 5.52 18.64
C MET A 39 -6.34 4.02 18.93
N LEU A 40 -5.86 3.18 18.00
CA LEU A 40 -5.78 1.73 18.17
C LEU A 40 -4.90 1.34 19.36
N SER A 41 -3.77 2.01 19.55
CA SER A 41 -2.87 1.78 20.70
C SER A 41 -3.51 2.10 22.06
N LYS A 42 -4.67 2.77 22.08
CA LYS A 42 -5.44 3.13 23.29
C LYS A 42 -6.69 2.29 23.47
N MET A 43 -6.94 1.31 22.60
CA MET A 43 -8.06 0.40 22.77
C MET A 43 -7.88 -0.39 24.07
N LYS A 44 -8.95 -0.41 24.89
CA LYS A 44 -8.99 -1.26 26.09
C LYS A 44 -9.05 -2.71 25.66
N THR A 45 -8.21 -3.55 26.27
CA THR A 45 -8.27 -4.98 26.02
C THR A 45 -9.53 -5.58 26.65
N ARG A 46 -9.87 -6.82 26.29
CA ARG A 46 -10.98 -7.54 26.96
C ARG A 46 -10.71 -7.80 28.43
N ALA A 47 -9.44 -7.85 28.84
CA ALA A 47 -9.05 -7.95 30.24
C ALA A 47 -9.35 -6.65 30.99
N ASP A 48 -9.11 -5.49 30.36
CA ASP A 48 -9.29 -4.18 30.99
C ASP A 48 -10.75 -3.72 31.01
N ALA A 49 -11.54 -4.10 30.01
CA ALA A 49 -12.95 -3.73 29.92
C ALA A 49 -13.78 -4.77 29.18
N ARG A 50 -14.82 -5.28 29.84
CA ARG A 50 -15.79 -6.26 29.28
C ARG A 50 -16.47 -5.80 27.98
N LEU A 51 -16.55 -4.48 27.76
CA LEU A 51 -17.17 -3.89 26.57
C LEU A 51 -16.21 -3.70 25.39
N GLY A 52 -14.89 -3.77 25.61
CA GLY A 52 -13.89 -3.46 24.58
C GLY A 52 -13.87 -1.98 24.21
N SER A 53 -13.43 -1.68 22.99
CA SER A 53 -13.37 -0.33 22.43
C SER A 53 -13.98 -0.26 21.04
N ARG A 54 -14.46 0.94 20.69
CA ARG A 54 -14.99 1.30 19.38
C ARG A 54 -14.36 2.61 18.93
N ILE A 55 -13.98 2.69 17.66
CA ILE A 55 -13.41 3.88 17.03
C ILE A 55 -14.25 4.19 15.80
N ALA A 56 -14.55 5.48 15.59
CA ALA A 56 -15.06 6.00 14.33
C ALA A 56 -14.15 7.15 13.92
N GLU A 57 -13.53 7.06 12.75
CA GLU A 57 -12.60 8.08 12.24
C GLU A 57 -12.95 8.46 10.81
N VAL A 58 -12.90 9.77 10.52
CA VAL A 58 -13.10 10.29 9.17
C VAL A 58 -11.76 10.30 8.44
N HIS A 59 -11.72 9.61 7.31
CA HIS A 59 -10.58 9.57 6.41
C HIS A 59 -10.92 10.17 5.05
N ASN A 60 -9.88 10.56 4.32
CA ASN A 60 -9.99 10.76 2.87
C ASN A 60 -9.74 9.42 2.13
N GLY A 61 -9.76 9.45 0.79
CA GLY A 61 -9.52 8.26 -0.02
C GLY A 61 -8.16 7.60 0.15
N SER A 62 -7.08 8.31 0.52
CA SER A 62 -5.75 7.69 0.61
C SER A 62 -5.66 6.60 1.69
N SER A 63 -6.50 6.64 2.72
CA SER A 63 -6.60 5.57 3.73
C SER A 63 -6.84 4.19 3.12
N LEU A 64 -7.56 4.11 2.00
CA LEU A 64 -8.00 2.87 1.36
C LEU A 64 -6.91 2.19 0.53
N PHE A 65 -5.97 2.95 -0.06
CA PHE A 65 -5.06 2.41 -1.08
C PHE A 65 -3.60 2.87 -1.00
N THR A 66 -3.29 3.92 -0.23
CA THR A 66 -1.94 4.48 -0.20
C THR A 66 -0.97 3.57 0.54
N GLY A 67 0.23 3.35 -0.02
CA GLY A 67 1.32 2.58 0.58
C GLY A 67 1.45 1.19 -0.05
N ASP A 68 2.65 0.87 -0.55
CA ASP A 68 2.97 -0.47 -1.05
C ASP A 68 3.00 -1.51 0.09
N ALA A 69 2.99 -2.79 -0.28
CA ALA A 69 3.28 -3.88 0.66
C ALA A 69 4.57 -3.61 1.45
N GLY A 70 4.50 -3.72 2.78
CA GLY A 70 5.60 -3.43 3.71
C GLY A 70 5.73 -1.96 4.14
N GLN A 71 4.96 -1.03 3.57
CA GLN A 71 4.92 0.37 4.04
C GLN A 71 3.88 0.57 5.15
N GLY A 72 4.11 1.54 6.03
CA GLY A 72 3.31 1.77 7.24
C GLY A 72 1.80 1.84 7.00
N GLU A 73 1.33 2.56 5.97
CA GLU A 73 -0.09 2.66 5.65
C GLU A 73 -0.71 1.29 5.30
N SER A 74 0.01 0.48 4.53
CA SER A 74 -0.38 -0.90 4.19
C SER A 74 -0.33 -1.81 5.41
N ASN A 75 0.71 -1.64 6.22
CA ASN A 75 0.92 -2.41 7.43
C ASN A 75 -0.19 -2.18 8.47
N ILE A 76 -0.64 -0.93 8.62
CA ILE A 76 -1.78 -0.59 9.49
C ILE A 76 -3.06 -1.26 8.99
N ARG A 77 -3.34 -1.22 7.68
CA ARG A 77 -4.52 -1.91 7.11
C ARG A 77 -4.48 -3.40 7.36
N ARG A 78 -3.34 -4.04 7.07
CA ARG A 78 -3.11 -5.48 7.34
C ARG A 78 -3.35 -5.79 8.82
N TRP A 79 -2.75 -5.01 9.72
CA TRP A 79 -2.90 -5.19 11.16
C TRP A 79 -4.36 -5.11 11.61
N ILE A 80 -5.11 -4.10 11.14
CA ILE A 80 -6.54 -3.92 11.45
C ILE A 80 -7.39 -5.10 10.95
N LEU A 81 -7.15 -5.56 9.72
CA LEU A 81 -7.94 -6.62 9.08
C LEU A 81 -7.64 -8.00 9.68
N GLU A 82 -6.36 -8.30 9.94
CA GLU A 82 -5.93 -9.57 10.52
C GLU A 82 -6.39 -9.72 11.98
N ASN A 83 -6.46 -8.62 12.73
CA ASN A 83 -7.05 -8.62 14.08
C ASN A 83 -8.59 -8.56 14.08
N ASP A 84 -9.23 -8.55 12.92
CA ASP A 84 -10.68 -8.49 12.75
C ASP A 84 -11.33 -7.28 13.46
N TRP A 85 -10.71 -6.10 13.35
CA TRP A 85 -11.21 -4.88 14.02
C TRP A 85 -12.10 -4.01 13.14
N LEU A 86 -11.88 -3.96 11.83
CA LEU A 86 -12.66 -3.12 10.93
C LEU A 86 -14.08 -3.67 10.74
N GLU A 87 -15.10 -2.99 11.26
CA GLU A 87 -16.50 -3.40 11.11
C GLU A 87 -17.13 -2.86 9.83
N ALA A 88 -16.89 -1.58 9.51
CA ALA A 88 -17.45 -0.97 8.33
C ALA A 88 -16.63 0.20 7.79
N ILE A 89 -16.80 0.48 6.50
CA ILE A 89 -16.37 1.73 5.85
C ILE A 89 -17.61 2.36 5.22
N VAL A 90 -17.90 3.61 5.61
CA VAL A 90 -19.05 4.37 5.07
C VAL A 90 -18.53 5.46 4.14
N ALA A 91 -18.85 5.38 2.85
CA ALA A 91 -18.54 6.43 1.89
C ALA A 91 -19.55 7.59 2.03
N LEU A 92 -19.05 8.80 2.24
CA LEU A 92 -19.86 9.98 2.49
C LEU A 92 -20.08 10.83 1.22
N PRO A 93 -21.13 11.66 1.18
CA PRO A 93 -21.35 12.61 0.10
C PRO A 93 -20.13 13.51 -0.15
N LEU A 94 -19.85 13.78 -1.43
CA LEU A 94 -18.85 14.76 -1.82
C LEU A 94 -19.26 16.16 -1.34
N ASN A 95 -18.28 17.03 -1.10
CA ASN A 95 -18.51 18.43 -0.72
C ASN A 95 -19.34 18.61 0.58
N MET A 96 -19.29 17.62 1.48
CA MET A 96 -19.91 17.74 2.81
C MET A 96 -19.02 18.45 3.83
N PHE A 97 -17.69 18.46 3.63
CA PHE A 97 -16.74 19.14 4.51
C PHE A 97 -16.31 20.49 3.94
N TYR A 98 -15.95 21.41 4.83
CA TYR A 98 -15.38 22.69 4.43
C TYR A 98 -14.07 22.51 3.66
N ASN A 99 -13.83 23.38 2.68
CA ASN A 99 -12.54 23.54 2.00
C ASN A 99 -12.00 22.33 1.21
N THR A 100 -12.75 21.23 1.09
CA THR A 100 -12.35 20.07 0.29
C THR A 100 -13.52 19.44 -0.45
N GLY A 101 -13.28 19.06 -1.70
CA GLY A 101 -14.21 18.25 -2.51
C GLY A 101 -13.77 16.80 -2.64
N ILE A 102 -12.85 16.36 -1.79
CA ILE A 102 -12.32 15.00 -1.80
C ILE A 102 -13.36 14.05 -1.21
N ALA A 103 -13.43 12.83 -1.74
CA ALA A 103 -14.22 11.75 -1.15
C ALA A 103 -13.75 11.44 0.27
N THR A 104 -14.70 11.37 1.19
CA THR A 104 -14.44 11.09 2.61
C THR A 104 -15.17 9.83 3.04
N TYR A 105 -14.60 9.17 4.03
CA TYR A 105 -15.06 7.87 4.50
C TYR A 105 -15.06 7.84 6.02
N ILE A 106 -16.03 7.18 6.63
CA ILE A 106 -15.99 6.85 8.07
C ILE A 106 -15.53 5.40 8.20
N TRP A 107 -14.39 5.20 8.86
CA TRP A 107 -13.97 3.87 9.28
C TRP A 107 -14.55 3.58 10.66
N VAL A 108 -15.27 2.48 10.80
CA VAL A 108 -15.84 2.01 12.07
C VAL A 108 -15.08 0.76 12.50
N LEU A 109 -14.41 0.82 13.65
CA LEU A 109 -13.62 -0.28 14.19
C LEU A 109 -14.14 -0.71 15.57
N SER A 110 -14.03 -2.01 15.86
CA SER A 110 -14.27 -2.57 17.19
C SER A 110 -13.41 -3.81 17.45
N ASN A 111 -12.79 -3.88 18.63
CA ASN A 111 -12.13 -5.10 19.11
C ASN A 111 -13.12 -6.10 19.77
N ARG A 112 -14.43 -5.82 19.68
CA ARG A 112 -15.51 -6.68 20.17
C ARG A 112 -16.65 -6.77 19.16
N LYS A 113 -16.34 -7.26 17.96
CA LYS A 113 -17.35 -7.59 16.96
C LYS A 113 -18.35 -8.63 17.48
N PRO A 114 -19.67 -8.45 17.24
CA PRO A 114 -20.65 -9.48 17.52
C PRO A 114 -20.41 -10.71 16.63
N VAL A 115 -20.85 -11.89 17.07
CA VAL A 115 -20.55 -13.18 16.40
C VAL A 115 -20.88 -13.14 14.91
N HIS A 116 -22.04 -12.58 14.56
CA HIS A 116 -22.49 -12.49 13.17
C HIS A 116 -21.67 -11.51 12.30
N ARG A 117 -20.74 -10.71 12.84
CA ARG A 117 -19.88 -9.78 12.06
C ARG A 117 -18.42 -10.18 12.00
N ARG A 118 -18.03 -11.25 12.71
CA ARG A 118 -16.63 -11.70 12.77
C ARG A 118 -16.13 -12.11 11.39
N GLY A 119 -14.88 -11.76 11.10
CA GLY A 119 -14.20 -12.04 9.85
C GLY A 119 -14.71 -11.25 8.65
N ARG A 120 -15.62 -10.29 8.85
CA ARG A 120 -16.31 -9.55 7.79
C ARG A 120 -16.26 -8.04 7.99
N VAL A 121 -16.31 -7.33 6.87
CA VAL A 121 -16.37 -5.87 6.76
C VAL A 121 -17.58 -5.48 5.92
N GLN A 122 -18.34 -4.49 6.38
CA GLN A 122 -19.45 -3.90 5.61
C GLN A 122 -19.00 -2.61 4.91
N LEU A 123 -19.17 -2.51 3.60
CA LEU A 123 -18.98 -1.30 2.82
C LEU A 123 -20.35 -0.65 2.59
N ILE A 124 -20.53 0.58 3.07
CA ILE A 124 -21.78 1.32 2.96
C ILE A 124 -21.57 2.51 2.03
N ASP A 125 -22.37 2.59 0.98
CA ASP A 125 -22.40 3.74 0.06
C ASP A 125 -23.52 4.72 0.48
N ALA A 126 -23.13 5.79 1.17
CA ALA A 126 -24.01 6.88 1.56
C ALA A 126 -23.81 8.13 0.69
N THR A 127 -23.11 8.02 -0.46
CA THR A 127 -22.73 9.19 -1.28
C THR A 127 -23.92 9.96 -1.84
N ALA A 128 -25.05 9.28 -2.05
CA ALA A 128 -26.30 9.85 -2.54
C ALA A 128 -27.28 10.28 -1.44
N TRP A 129 -26.93 10.10 -0.16
CA TRP A 129 -27.81 10.45 0.95
C TRP A 129 -27.39 11.79 1.53
N PHE A 130 -28.05 12.86 1.12
CA PHE A 130 -27.79 14.20 1.61
C PHE A 130 -28.95 15.14 1.25
N GLN A 131 -28.94 16.31 1.88
CA GLN A 131 -29.74 17.45 1.46
C GLN A 131 -28.81 18.61 1.04
N PRO A 132 -29.18 19.37 0.00
CA PRO A 132 -28.42 20.54 -0.40
C PRO A 132 -28.54 21.64 0.67
N LEU A 133 -27.45 22.36 0.89
CA LEU A 133 -27.47 23.54 1.75
C LEU A 133 -28.26 24.67 1.11
N ARG A 134 -29.01 25.43 1.91
CA ARG A 134 -29.69 26.65 1.46
C ARG A 134 -28.71 27.68 0.90
N LYS A 135 -27.51 27.76 1.46
CA LYS A 135 -26.40 28.61 1.00
C LYS A 135 -25.10 27.85 1.16
N ASN A 136 -24.33 27.76 0.09
CA ASN A 136 -23.03 27.08 0.11
C ASN A 136 -22.04 27.80 1.04
N LEU A 137 -21.21 27.01 1.72
CA LEU A 137 -20.12 27.49 2.57
C LEU A 137 -18.78 27.13 1.93
N GLY A 138 -18.36 27.99 0.98
CA GLY A 138 -17.22 27.70 0.12
C GLY A 138 -17.53 26.52 -0.81
N LYS A 139 -16.71 25.47 -0.75
CA LYS A 139 -16.96 24.21 -1.49
C LYS A 139 -18.06 23.36 -0.86
N LYS A 140 -18.38 23.57 0.43
CA LYS A 140 -19.41 22.77 1.10
C LYS A 140 -20.79 23.16 0.57
N ASN A 141 -21.54 22.20 0.03
CA ASN A 141 -22.85 22.44 -0.59
C ASN A 141 -23.95 21.45 -0.15
N CYS A 142 -23.63 20.47 0.68
CA CYS A 142 -24.58 19.51 1.20
C CYS A 142 -24.33 19.18 2.68
N GLU A 143 -25.33 18.55 3.30
CA GLU A 143 -25.25 17.99 4.64
C GLU A 143 -26.12 16.74 4.77
N LEU A 144 -25.81 15.92 5.78
CA LEU A 144 -26.69 14.82 6.18
C LEU A 144 -27.80 15.37 7.05
N SER A 145 -29.06 15.11 6.67
CA SER A 145 -30.20 15.33 7.56
C SER A 145 -30.26 14.25 8.64
N GLU A 146 -31.08 14.45 9.68
CA GLU A 146 -31.33 13.43 10.70
C GLU A 146 -31.83 12.10 10.09
N VAL A 147 -32.63 12.20 9.02
CA VAL A 147 -33.15 11.03 8.28
C VAL A 147 -32.01 10.29 7.56
N ASP A 148 -31.07 11.03 6.97
CA ASP A 148 -29.91 10.42 6.30
C ASP A 148 -29.00 9.73 7.32
N ILE A 149 -28.75 10.37 8.46
CA ILE A 149 -27.96 9.79 9.57
C ILE A 149 -28.63 8.52 10.10
N ALA A 150 -29.94 8.55 10.35
CA ALA A 150 -30.70 7.39 10.79
C ALA A 150 -30.60 6.24 9.78
N ARG A 151 -30.75 6.54 8.48
CA ARG A 151 -30.61 5.56 7.40
C ARG A 151 -29.23 4.90 7.38
N ILE A 152 -28.15 5.66 7.56
CA ILE A 152 -26.78 5.12 7.65
C ILE A 152 -26.66 4.17 8.85
N CYS A 153 -27.13 4.60 10.02
CA CYS A 153 -27.10 3.81 11.24
C CYS A 153 -27.92 2.52 11.11
N GLU A 154 -29.13 2.60 10.55
CA GLU A 154 -29.98 1.43 10.29
C GLU A 154 -29.32 0.46 9.30
N THR A 155 -28.73 0.97 8.22
CA THR A 155 -28.00 0.15 7.24
C THR A 155 -26.82 -0.57 7.88
N PHE A 156 -26.04 0.13 8.71
CA PHE A 156 -24.97 -0.46 9.49
C PHE A 156 -25.50 -1.55 10.43
N LEU A 157 -26.48 -1.23 11.27
CA LEU A 157 -27.02 -2.17 12.26
C LEU A 157 -27.69 -3.40 11.62
N ALA A 158 -28.35 -3.23 10.48
CA ALA A 158 -29.00 -4.32 9.75
C ALA A 158 -28.01 -5.38 9.26
N PHE A 159 -26.81 -4.95 8.83
CA PHE A 159 -25.75 -5.83 8.31
C PHE A 159 -26.26 -6.83 7.26
N LYS A 160 -26.92 -6.30 6.22
CA LYS A 160 -27.48 -7.06 5.10
C LYS A 160 -26.91 -6.57 3.78
N GLU A 161 -26.82 -7.48 2.82
CA GLU A 161 -26.49 -7.17 1.43
C GLU A 161 -27.62 -6.37 0.78
N THR A 162 -27.28 -5.20 0.25
CA THR A 162 -28.15 -4.32 -0.55
C THR A 162 -27.31 -3.64 -1.62
N GLU A 163 -27.94 -2.82 -2.47
CA GLU A 163 -27.20 -2.00 -3.44
C GLU A 163 -26.20 -1.04 -2.73
N GLN A 164 -26.60 -0.46 -1.59
CA GLN A 164 -25.79 0.48 -0.81
C GLN A 164 -25.01 -0.17 0.34
N SER A 165 -25.11 -1.49 0.54
CA SER A 165 -24.42 -2.20 1.61
C SER A 165 -23.88 -3.52 1.11
N LYS A 166 -22.56 -3.62 0.99
CA LYS A 166 -21.87 -4.85 0.58
C LYS A 166 -21.06 -5.43 1.72
N ILE A 167 -21.05 -6.75 1.88
CA ILE A 167 -20.34 -7.43 2.97
C ILE A 167 -19.28 -8.34 2.36
N PHE A 168 -18.05 -8.16 2.82
CA PHE A 168 -16.90 -8.92 2.34
C PHE A 168 -16.18 -9.58 3.50
N ASP A 169 -15.58 -10.73 3.24
CA ASP A 169 -14.63 -11.34 4.16
C ASP A 169 -13.35 -10.49 4.24
N ASN A 170 -12.69 -10.47 5.41
CA ASN A 170 -11.45 -9.70 5.61
C ASN A 170 -10.39 -10.02 4.54
N ARG A 171 -10.34 -11.27 4.07
CA ARG A 171 -9.40 -11.74 3.05
C ARG A 171 -9.60 -11.08 1.69
N ALA A 172 -10.80 -10.60 1.39
CA ALA A 172 -11.09 -9.92 0.11
C ALA A 172 -10.33 -8.59 -0.04
N PHE A 173 -9.84 -8.03 1.07
CA PHE A 173 -9.07 -6.78 1.09
C PHE A 173 -7.54 -7.01 1.05
N GLY A 174 -7.09 -8.26 1.05
CA GLY A 174 -5.68 -8.60 1.02
C GLY A 174 -5.05 -8.29 -0.34
N TYR A 175 -3.88 -7.63 -0.33
CA TYR A 175 -3.05 -7.42 -1.51
C TYR A 175 -1.66 -8.02 -1.27
N HIS A 176 -1.26 -8.93 -2.16
CA HIS A 176 0.06 -9.56 -2.13
C HIS A 176 0.88 -9.10 -3.32
N LYS A 177 2.10 -8.61 -3.04
CA LYS A 177 3.09 -8.25 -4.04
C LYS A 177 4.24 -9.23 -3.93
N VAL A 178 4.38 -10.09 -4.94
CA VAL A 178 5.45 -11.10 -5.00
C VAL A 178 6.42 -10.69 -6.10
N THR A 179 7.67 -10.43 -5.72
CA THR A 179 8.74 -10.21 -6.69
C THR A 179 9.20 -11.57 -7.18
N VAL A 180 9.02 -11.83 -8.48
CA VAL A 180 9.56 -13.02 -9.13
C VAL A 180 10.87 -12.64 -9.78
N GLU A 181 11.96 -13.03 -9.12
CA GLU A 181 13.30 -12.88 -9.69
C GLU A 181 13.51 -13.94 -10.77
N ARG A 182 14.16 -13.54 -11.86
CA ARG A 182 14.64 -14.46 -12.89
C ARG A 182 16.14 -14.29 -13.06
N PRO A 183 16.88 -15.36 -13.41
CA PRO A 183 18.28 -15.22 -13.77
C PRO A 183 18.45 -14.13 -14.84
N LEU A 184 19.43 -13.25 -14.62
CA LEU A 184 19.79 -12.23 -15.60
C LEU A 184 20.29 -12.93 -16.86
N ARG A 185 19.61 -12.73 -18.00
CA ARG A 185 20.00 -13.28 -19.31
C ARG A 185 20.65 -12.19 -20.15
N LEU A 186 21.95 -12.00 -19.93
CA LEU A 186 22.76 -11.13 -20.79
C LEU A 186 23.17 -11.89 -22.05
N ARG A 187 23.14 -11.21 -23.19
CA ARG A 187 23.71 -11.69 -24.45
C ARG A 187 24.94 -10.87 -24.81
N VAL A 188 25.92 -11.48 -25.43
CA VAL A 188 27.09 -10.80 -25.97
C VAL A 188 27.12 -10.99 -27.47
N ASP A 189 27.17 -9.89 -28.19
CA ASP A 189 27.23 -9.87 -29.64
C ASP A 189 28.64 -9.40 -30.04
N LEU A 190 29.40 -10.33 -30.62
CA LEU A 190 30.79 -10.12 -31.04
C LEU A 190 30.86 -10.04 -32.57
N ASP A 191 29.75 -9.69 -33.26
CA ASP A 191 29.73 -9.57 -34.70
C ASP A 191 30.79 -8.52 -35.10
N PRO A 192 31.61 -8.77 -36.13
CA PRO A 192 32.63 -7.83 -36.58
C PRO A 192 32.10 -6.41 -36.79
N LYS A 193 30.85 -6.26 -37.28
CA LYS A 193 30.22 -4.95 -37.45
C LYS A 193 30.02 -4.22 -36.11
N HIS A 194 29.65 -4.95 -35.07
CA HIS A 194 29.47 -4.40 -33.73
C HIS A 194 30.81 -4.13 -33.04
N LEU A 195 31.81 -5.01 -33.24
CA LEU A 195 33.16 -4.80 -32.74
C LEU A 195 33.83 -3.59 -33.40
N ASP A 196 33.67 -3.39 -34.71
CA ASP A 196 34.18 -2.24 -35.44
C ASP A 196 33.52 -0.94 -34.97
N ALA A 197 32.20 -0.95 -34.77
CA ALA A 197 31.46 0.17 -34.22
C ALA A 197 31.93 0.50 -32.79
N TRP A 198 32.11 -0.52 -31.97
CA TRP A 198 32.63 -0.39 -30.60
C TRP A 198 34.07 0.16 -30.59
N ALA A 199 34.96 -0.39 -31.42
CA ALA A 199 36.35 0.06 -31.52
C ALA A 199 36.45 1.55 -31.87
N ARG A 200 35.60 2.05 -32.78
CA ARG A 200 35.55 3.49 -33.13
C ARG A 200 35.18 4.40 -31.96
N ILE A 201 34.38 3.92 -31.02
CA ILE A 201 33.96 4.69 -29.83
C ILE A 201 35.10 4.77 -28.81
N TYR A 202 35.87 3.69 -28.63
CA TYR A 202 36.90 3.60 -27.59
C TYR A 202 38.32 3.93 -28.05
N LEU A 203 38.58 4.09 -29.36
CA LEU A 203 39.87 4.51 -29.91
C LEU A 203 40.35 5.90 -29.42
N GLY A 204 39.47 6.71 -28.82
CA GLY A 204 39.80 7.98 -28.16
C GLY A 204 39.93 7.92 -26.63
N SER A 205 39.86 6.72 -26.02
CA SER A 205 39.90 6.51 -24.56
C SER A 205 41.14 5.72 -24.13
N ASP A 206 41.52 5.82 -22.85
CA ASP A 206 42.66 5.07 -22.29
C ASP A 206 42.40 3.56 -22.15
N ASP A 207 41.20 3.07 -22.47
CA ASP A 207 40.76 1.67 -22.32
C ASP A 207 41.23 0.72 -23.45
N ARG A 208 42.34 1.05 -24.13
CA ARG A 208 42.97 0.20 -25.16
C ARG A 208 43.21 -1.25 -24.73
N PRO A 209 43.60 -1.56 -23.48
CA PRO A 209 43.75 -2.94 -23.02
C PRO A 209 42.46 -3.76 -23.11
N LEU A 210 41.31 -3.13 -22.84
CA LEU A 210 40.01 -3.80 -22.90
C LEU A 210 39.67 -4.23 -24.33
N GLY A 211 39.94 -3.38 -25.33
CA GLY A 211 39.69 -3.73 -26.72
C GLY A 211 40.50 -4.90 -27.22
N ASN A 212 41.74 -5.03 -26.75
CA ASN A 212 42.59 -6.17 -27.09
C ASN A 212 42.05 -7.48 -26.50
N VAL A 213 41.56 -7.44 -25.26
CA VAL A 213 40.92 -8.61 -24.60
C VAL A 213 39.65 -9.00 -25.36
N ILE A 214 38.76 -8.06 -25.65
CA ILE A 214 37.51 -8.33 -26.40
C ILE A 214 37.79 -8.89 -27.79
N GLY A 215 38.80 -8.37 -28.50
CA GLY A 215 39.21 -8.89 -29.81
C GLY A 215 39.68 -10.34 -29.74
N ARG A 216 40.48 -10.71 -28.73
CA ARG A 216 40.93 -12.10 -28.52
C ARG A 216 39.79 -13.02 -28.11
N VAL A 217 38.90 -12.56 -27.24
CA VAL A 217 37.70 -13.31 -26.84
C VAL A 217 36.77 -13.52 -28.04
N ALA A 218 36.61 -12.53 -28.92
CA ALA A 218 35.86 -12.67 -30.17
C ALA A 218 36.46 -13.70 -31.13
N GLN A 219 37.80 -13.82 -31.21
CA GLN A 219 38.45 -14.87 -31.99
C GLN A 219 38.21 -16.27 -31.39
N LYS A 220 38.21 -16.39 -30.05
CA LYS A 220 37.98 -17.66 -29.34
C LYS A 220 36.52 -18.12 -29.41
N MET A 221 35.57 -17.20 -29.21
CA MET A 221 34.14 -17.52 -29.10
C MET A 221 33.41 -17.42 -30.45
N GLY A 222 33.93 -16.67 -31.42
CA GLY A 222 33.25 -16.36 -32.67
C GLY A 222 32.26 -15.19 -32.56
N PRO A 223 31.61 -14.79 -33.67
CA PRO A 223 30.86 -13.53 -33.78
C PRO A 223 29.57 -13.45 -32.94
N GLY A 224 29.07 -14.55 -32.37
CA GLY A 224 27.82 -14.54 -31.60
C GLY A 224 26.57 -14.41 -32.49
N PRO A 225 25.40 -14.06 -31.90
CA PRO A 225 25.21 -13.68 -30.51
C PRO A 225 25.39 -14.88 -29.56
N HIS A 226 26.19 -14.70 -28.53
CA HIS A 226 26.36 -15.63 -27.42
C HIS A 226 25.31 -15.35 -26.37
N LEU A 227 24.46 -16.35 -26.08
CA LEU A 227 23.32 -16.20 -25.17
C LEU A 227 23.65 -16.54 -23.72
N ASP A 228 24.85 -17.05 -23.46
CA ASP A 228 25.35 -17.35 -22.13
C ASP A 228 26.49 -16.39 -21.78
N PHE A 229 26.16 -15.39 -20.97
CA PHE A 229 27.13 -14.40 -20.50
C PHE A 229 28.18 -15.01 -19.58
N ASN A 230 27.88 -16.09 -18.86
CA ASN A 230 28.86 -16.73 -17.99
C ASN A 230 29.95 -17.41 -18.83
N VAL A 231 29.59 -18.00 -19.97
CA VAL A 231 30.58 -18.54 -20.92
C VAL A 231 31.45 -17.43 -21.49
N PHE A 232 30.87 -16.26 -21.80
CA PHE A 232 31.65 -15.10 -22.20
C PHE A 232 32.61 -14.62 -21.11
N MET A 233 32.14 -14.47 -19.87
CA MET A 233 32.99 -14.05 -18.75
C MET A 233 34.11 -15.05 -18.48
N ALA A 234 33.84 -16.36 -18.55
CA ALA A 234 34.87 -17.38 -18.42
C ALA A 234 35.94 -17.27 -19.52
N ALA A 235 35.54 -16.93 -20.76
CA ALA A 235 36.49 -16.70 -21.84
C ALA A 235 37.33 -15.42 -21.66
N VAL A 236 36.75 -14.38 -21.05
CA VAL A 236 37.46 -13.15 -20.68
C VAL A 236 38.43 -13.40 -19.53
N GLU A 237 38.04 -14.15 -18.50
CA GLU A 237 38.88 -14.45 -17.33
C GLU A 237 40.03 -15.41 -17.64
N ALA A 238 39.88 -16.23 -18.69
CA ALA A 238 40.91 -17.16 -19.16
C ALA A 238 41.92 -16.52 -20.15
N ASP A 239 41.80 -15.22 -20.43
CA ASP A 239 42.68 -14.46 -21.33
C ASP A 239 43.73 -13.63 -20.58
#